data_AF-C5LPB3-F1
#
_entry.id   AF-C5LPB3-F1
#
_cell.length_a   1.000
_cell.length_b   1.000
_cell.length_c   1.000
_cell.angle_alpha   90.00
_cell.angle_beta   90.00
_cell.angle_gamma   90.00
#
_symmetry.space_group_name_H-M   'P 1'
#
loop_
_entity.id
_entity.type
_entity.pdbx_description
1 polymer ?
#
loop_
_entity_poly.entity_id
_entity_poly.type
_entity_poly.pdbx_seq_one_letter_code
_entity_poly.pdbx_strand_id
1 'polypeptide(L)'
;YAAFDQVDCSNLSEETKVKFFTEHLHVDEEIRLITKGVGYFDIRDADDKWIRIEIGSGALIIFPPGIWHRFCVSEESPCLQAVRIFTNEPQWTAYPRQGFLDKDVIEAARDDYNKIAA
;
A
#
# COMPACT_ATOMS: atom_id res chain seq x y z
N TYR A 1 -17.17 5.46 -1.06
CA TYR A 1 -16.04 6.17 -0.46
C TYR A 1 -16.56 7.17 0.55
N ALA A 2 -16.05 7.12 1.78
CA ALA A 2 -16.57 7.86 2.94
C ALA A 2 -15.64 8.99 3.40
N ALA A 3 -14.32 8.84 3.19
CA ALA A 3 -13.32 9.82 3.62
C ALA A 3 -12.16 9.91 2.63
N PHE A 4 -11.44 11.04 2.68
CA PHE A 4 -10.17 11.22 2.01
C PHE A 4 -9.29 12.18 2.80
N ASP A 5 -7.97 12.06 2.60
CA ASP A 5 -7.01 13.06 3.06
C ASP A 5 -5.86 13.20 2.06
N GLN A 6 -4.95 14.14 2.31
CA GLN A 6 -3.76 14.37 1.52
C GLN A 6 -2.52 14.08 2.35
N VAL A 7 -1.58 13.33 1.77
CA VAL A 7 -0.28 13.03 2.35
C VAL A 7 0.84 13.63 1.51
N ASP A 8 1.85 14.19 2.19
CA ASP A 8 3.10 14.64 1.59
C ASP A 8 4.24 13.77 2.12
N CYS A 9 4.90 13.05 1.20
CA CYS A 9 5.99 12.14 1.51
C CYS A 9 7.38 12.80 1.40
N SER A 10 7.47 14.12 1.21
CA SER A 10 8.74 14.83 1.05
C SER A 10 9.65 14.76 2.28
N ASN A 11 9.09 14.55 3.47
CA ASN A 11 9.80 14.57 4.75
C ASN A 11 9.48 13.36 5.63
N LEU A 12 9.34 12.17 5.03
CA LEU A 12 9.16 10.93 5.80
C LEU A 12 10.37 10.66 6.69
N SER A 13 10.13 10.31 7.95
CA SER A 13 11.17 9.78 8.83
C SER A 13 11.70 8.44 8.30
N GLU A 14 12.95 8.10 8.61
CA GLU A 14 13.51 6.79 8.23
C GLU A 14 12.69 5.62 8.77
N GLU A 15 12.15 5.73 9.99
CA GLU A 15 11.22 4.74 10.54
C GLU A 15 9.97 4.56 9.67
N THR A 16 9.40 5.66 9.16
CA THR A 16 8.21 5.61 8.31
C THR A 16 8.53 5.01 6.93
N LYS A 17 9.68 5.37 6.35
CA LYS A 17 10.16 4.77 5.10
C LYS A 17 10.34 3.26 5.25
N VAL A 18 10.94 2.81 6.36
CA VAL A 18 11.10 1.38 6.67
C VAL A 18 9.75 0.70 6.82
N LYS A 19 8.79 1.32 7.53
CA LYS A 19 7.43 0.76 7.68
C LYS A 19 6.74 0.59 6.32
N PHE A 20 6.77 1.60 5.45
CA PHE A 20 6.15 1.52 4.13
C PHE A 20 6.82 0.51 3.21
N PHE A 21 8.15 0.36 3.32
CA PHE A 21 8.90 -0.58 2.48
C PHE A 21 8.96 -2.01 3.04
N THR A 22 8.58 -2.21 4.31
CA THR A 22 8.39 -3.55 4.88
C THR A 22 7.16 -4.17 4.23
N GLU A 23 7.27 -5.40 3.72
CA GLU A 23 6.15 -6.09 3.08
C GLU A 23 4.97 -6.27 4.06
N HIS A 24 3.80 -5.78 3.66
CA HIS A 24 2.58 -5.78 4.47
C HIS A 24 1.32 -5.96 3.61
N LEU A 25 0.19 -6.12 4.28
CA LEU A 25 -1.15 -6.03 3.70
C LEU A 25 -2.03 -5.09 4.51
N HIS A 26 -3.15 -4.72 3.91
CA HIS A 26 -4.28 -4.05 4.55
C HIS A 26 -5.54 -4.92 4.45
N VAL A 27 -6.43 -4.80 5.44
CA VAL A 27 -7.74 -5.48 5.46
C VAL A 27 -8.81 -4.71 4.69
N ASP A 28 -8.51 -3.48 4.31
CA ASP A 28 -9.31 -2.62 3.44
C ASP A 28 -8.53 -2.35 2.14
N GLU A 29 -9.20 -1.76 1.15
CA GLU A 29 -8.56 -1.32 -0.10
C GLU A 29 -7.50 -0.23 0.17
N GLU A 30 -6.35 -0.34 -0.50
CA GLU A 30 -5.37 0.75 -0.56
C GLU A 30 -5.60 1.56 -1.84
N ILE A 31 -6.19 2.75 -1.68
CA ILE A 31 -6.50 3.66 -2.78
C ILE A 31 -5.63 4.90 -2.69
N ARG A 32 -4.90 5.21 -3.77
CA ARG A 32 -4.03 6.38 -3.87
C ARG A 32 -4.21 7.07 -5.22
N LEU A 33 -4.52 8.35 -5.19
CA LEU A 33 -4.40 9.24 -6.35
C LEU A 33 -3.14 10.08 -6.20
N ILE A 34 -2.15 9.85 -7.04
CA ILE A 34 -0.89 10.59 -6.98
C ILE A 34 -1.08 11.97 -7.58
N THR A 35 -0.81 13.00 -6.80
CA THR A 35 -0.96 14.40 -7.24
C THR A 35 0.36 15.01 -7.67
N LYS A 36 1.48 14.51 -7.14
CA LYS A 36 2.84 14.98 -7.47
C LYS A 36 3.89 13.90 -7.23
N GLY A 37 5.02 14.00 -7.92
CA GLY A 37 6.20 13.17 -7.70
C GLY A 37 6.09 11.77 -8.33
N VAL A 38 7.04 10.91 -7.97
CA VAL A 38 7.15 9.54 -8.47
C VAL A 38 7.43 8.59 -7.30
N GLY A 39 6.82 7.42 -7.33
CA GLY A 39 7.03 6.37 -6.34
C GLY A 39 6.89 4.99 -6.96
N TYR A 40 7.14 3.98 -6.15
CA TYR A 40 7.06 2.59 -6.55
C TYR A 40 6.21 1.82 -5.54
N PHE A 41 5.25 1.07 -6.08
CA PHE A 41 4.62 -0.02 -5.35
C PHE A 41 5.18 -1.33 -5.87
N ASP A 42 5.67 -2.17 -4.96
CA ASP A 42 5.97 -3.55 -5.30
C ASP A 42 4.81 -4.41 -4.79
N ILE A 43 4.30 -5.31 -5.63
CA ILE A 43 3.26 -6.29 -5.29
C ILE A 43 3.74 -7.71 -5.58
N ARG A 44 3.14 -8.71 -4.94
CA ARG A 44 3.37 -10.13 -5.26
C ARG A 44 2.46 -10.60 -6.39
N ASP A 45 3.04 -11.27 -7.37
CA ASP A 45 2.28 -12.03 -8.36
C ASP A 45 1.82 -13.40 -7.82
N ALA A 46 1.18 -14.20 -8.68
CA ALA A 46 0.69 -15.53 -8.31
C ALA A 46 1.81 -16.53 -7.94
N ASP A 47 3.03 -16.31 -8.42
CA ASP A 47 4.22 -17.10 -8.11
C ASP A 47 5.01 -16.53 -6.91
N ASP A 48 4.42 -15.58 -6.18
CA ASP A 48 5.05 -14.85 -5.08
C ASP A 48 6.32 -14.08 -5.50
N LYS A 49 6.41 -13.64 -6.76
CA LYS A 49 7.50 -12.80 -7.27
C LYS A 49 7.09 -11.32 -7.22
N TRP A 50 8.09 -10.45 -7.01
CA TRP A 50 7.86 -9.01 -7.02
C TRP A 50 7.60 -8.48 -8.43
N ILE A 51 6.50 -7.74 -8.58
CA ILE A 51 6.24 -6.84 -9.69
C ILE A 51 6.35 -5.41 -9.16
N ARG A 52 7.23 -4.61 -9.78
CA ARG A 52 7.36 -3.18 -9.48
C ARG A 52 6.46 -2.36 -10.39
N ILE A 53 5.65 -1.50 -9.80
CA ILE A 53 4.76 -0.55 -10.46
C ILE A 53 5.28 0.85 -10.17
N GLU A 54 5.79 1.53 -11.21
CA GLU A 54 6.08 2.96 -11.12
C GLU A 54 4.77 3.75 -11.22
N ILE A 55 4.60 4.72 -10.31
CA ILE A 55 3.45 5.61 -10.27
C ILE A 55 3.91 7.06 -10.26
N GLY A 56 3.20 7.89 -11.01
CA GLY A 56 3.45 9.33 -11.11
C GLY A 56 2.17 10.15 -11.01
N SER A 57 2.31 11.48 -11.05
CA SER A 57 1.18 12.41 -10.99
C SER A 57 0.08 12.05 -12.00
N GLY A 58 -1.17 12.02 -11.51
CA GLY A 58 -2.36 11.63 -12.26
C GLY A 58 -2.71 10.13 -12.17
N ALA A 59 -1.81 9.28 -11.67
CA ALA A 59 -2.09 7.87 -11.48
C ALA A 59 -3.07 7.64 -10.32
N LEU A 60 -4.14 6.88 -10.58
CA LEU A 60 -5.02 6.31 -9.56
C LEU A 60 -4.73 4.82 -9.45
N ILE A 61 -4.36 4.36 -8.26
CA ILE A 61 -4.22 2.94 -7.95
C ILE A 61 -5.26 2.53 -6.92
N ILE A 62 -5.72 1.30 -7.06
CA ILE A 62 -6.63 0.62 -6.13
C ILE A 62 -6.06 -0.78 -5.94
N PHE A 63 -5.57 -1.06 -4.74
CA PHE A 63 -5.15 -2.40 -4.36
C PHE A 63 -6.22 -3.07 -3.52
N PRO A 64 -6.58 -4.33 -3.85
CA PRO A 64 -7.60 -5.06 -3.09
C PRO A 64 -7.10 -5.39 -1.68
N PRO A 65 -8.01 -5.58 -0.72
CA PRO A 65 -7.67 -6.12 0.58
C PRO A 65 -6.85 -7.41 0.47
N GLY A 66 -5.89 -7.59 1.37
CA GLY A 66 -5.12 -8.83 1.47
C GLY A 66 -3.97 -8.98 0.48
N ILE A 67 -3.77 -8.10 -0.50
CA ILE A 67 -2.59 -8.18 -1.37
C ILE A 67 -1.31 -7.84 -0.61
N TRP A 68 -0.26 -8.65 -0.79
CA TRP A 68 1.06 -8.35 -0.27
C TRP A 68 1.71 -7.26 -1.12
N HIS A 69 2.09 -6.17 -0.46
CA HIS A 69 2.70 -5.03 -1.13
C HIS A 69 3.66 -4.28 -0.22
N ARG A 70 4.37 -3.33 -0.82
CA ARG A 70 5.19 -2.33 -0.14
C ARG A 70 5.34 -1.10 -1.01
N PHE A 71 5.71 0.02 -0.39
CA PHE A 71 5.84 1.31 -1.05
C PHE A 71 7.18 1.97 -0.74
N CYS A 72 7.77 2.62 -1.76
CA CYS A 72 8.81 3.61 -1.54
C CYS A 72 8.66 4.81 -2.49
N VAL A 73 9.18 5.96 -2.06
CA VAL A 73 9.28 7.16 -2.89
C VAL A 73 10.54 7.04 -3.76
N SER A 74 10.50 7.57 -4.98
CA SER A 74 11.68 7.66 -5.82
C SER A 74 12.76 8.54 -5.18
N GLU A 75 14.00 8.06 -5.16
CA GLU A 75 15.16 8.84 -4.71
C GLU A 75 15.43 10.03 -5.64
N GLU A 76 15.11 9.91 -6.93
CA GLU A 76 15.29 10.95 -7.95
C GLU A 76 14.21 12.05 -7.87
N SER A 77 13.05 11.73 -7.28
CA SER A 77 11.93 12.67 -7.13
C SER A 77 11.24 12.49 -5.76
N PRO A 78 11.89 12.90 -4.66
CA PRO A 78 11.43 12.61 -3.30
C PRO A 78 10.16 13.38 -2.88
N CYS A 79 9.53 14.13 -3.79
CA CYS A 79 8.41 15.03 -3.48
C CYS A 79 7.03 14.42 -3.78
N LEU A 80 6.86 13.12 -3.50
CA LEU A 80 5.59 12.44 -3.76
C LEU A 80 4.49 12.97 -2.84
N GLN A 81 3.37 13.34 -3.46
CA GLN A 81 2.15 13.72 -2.77
C GLN A 81 1.00 12.88 -3.33
N ALA A 82 0.10 12.45 -2.45
CA ALA A 82 -1.03 11.63 -2.82
C ALA A 82 -2.28 12.04 -2.05
N VAL A 83 -3.43 11.90 -2.70
CA VAL A 83 -4.72 11.82 -2.02
C VAL A 83 -4.97 10.35 -1.68
N ARG A 84 -5.27 10.08 -0.42
CA ARG A 84 -5.66 8.75 0.04
C ARG A 84 -7.18 8.72 0.15
N ILE A 85 -7.81 7.70 -0.42
CA ILE A 85 -9.27 7.58 -0.49
C ILE A 85 -9.69 6.34 0.30
N PHE A 86 -10.81 6.42 1.00
CA PHE A 86 -11.30 5.34 1.82
C PHE A 86 -12.73 4.97 1.56
N THR A 87 -12.99 3.69 1.65
CA THR A 87 -14.35 3.15 1.58
C THR A 87 -15.11 3.41 2.89
N ASN A 88 -14.43 3.33 4.04
CA ASN A 88 -14.99 3.53 5.39
C ASN A 88 -14.23 4.63 6.17
N GLU A 89 -14.44 4.71 7.48
CA GLU A 89 -13.58 5.49 8.39
C GLU A 89 -12.10 5.11 8.19
N PRO A 90 -11.18 6.07 8.23
CA PRO A 90 -9.79 5.85 7.84
C PRO A 90 -9.10 4.83 8.77
N GLN A 91 -8.82 3.64 8.24
CA GLN A 91 -7.97 2.63 8.88
C GLN A 91 -6.70 2.43 8.06
N TRP A 92 -5.55 2.50 8.73
CA TRP A 92 -4.21 2.45 8.11
C TRP A 92 -3.38 1.27 8.56
N THR A 93 -3.97 0.34 9.32
CA THR A 93 -3.19 -0.70 9.98
C THR A 93 -2.53 -1.58 8.92
N ALA A 94 -1.20 -1.45 8.83
CA ALA A 94 -0.36 -2.30 8.02
C ALA A 94 -0.02 -3.55 8.82
N TYR A 95 -0.37 -4.72 8.28
CA TYR A 95 -0.06 -6.01 8.89
C TYR A 95 1.16 -6.58 8.18
N PRO A 96 2.34 -6.61 8.84
CA PRO A 96 3.56 -7.13 8.21
C PRO A 96 3.43 -8.61 7.90
N ARG A 97 3.97 -9.04 6.75
CA ARG A 97 3.96 -10.45 6.35
C ARG A 97 4.74 -11.35 7.32
N GLN A 98 5.78 -10.80 7.93
CA GLN A 98 6.59 -11.51 8.91
C GLN A 98 6.18 -11.09 10.33
N GLY A 99 5.94 -12.08 11.20
CA GLY A 99 5.61 -11.86 12.60
C GLY A 99 4.65 -12.90 13.15
N PHE A 100 4.27 -12.73 14.42
CA PHE A 100 3.30 -13.59 15.11
C PHE A 100 2.04 -12.84 15.54
N LEU A 101 1.99 -11.52 15.33
CA LEU A 101 0.84 -10.69 15.71
C LEU A 101 -0.24 -10.78 14.62
N ASP A 102 -1.50 -10.75 15.05
CA ASP A 102 -2.68 -10.62 14.19
C ASP A 102 -2.81 -11.67 13.07
N LYS A 103 -2.29 -12.89 13.30
CA LYS A 103 -2.34 -13.98 12.32
C LYS A 103 -3.74 -14.26 11.81
N ASP A 104 -4.73 -14.34 12.70
CA ASP A 104 -6.12 -14.64 12.32
C ASP A 104 -6.70 -13.56 11.39
N VAL A 105 -6.32 -12.30 11.59
CA VAL A 105 -6.74 -11.16 10.75
C VAL A 105 -6.08 -11.24 9.37
N ILE A 106 -4.78 -11.53 9.33
CA ILE A 106 -4.01 -11.72 8.10
C ILE A 106 -4.57 -12.89 7.30
N GLU A 107 -4.80 -14.04 7.95
CA GLU A 107 -5.34 -15.25 7.30
C GLU A 107 -6.72 -15.00 6.70
N ALA A 108 -7.63 -14.35 7.45
CA ALA A 108 -8.96 -14.02 6.94
C ALA A 108 -8.90 -13.12 5.69
N ALA A 109 -8.09 -12.04 5.72
CA ALA A 109 -7.94 -11.16 4.56
C ALA A 109 -7.28 -11.87 3.36
N ARG A 110 -6.32 -12.76 3.63
CA ARG A 110 -5.65 -13.56 2.58
C ARG A 110 -6.57 -14.58 1.94
N ASP A 111 -7.42 -15.24 2.72
CA ASP A 111 -8.37 -16.23 2.21
C ASP A 111 -9.37 -15.59 1.23
N ASP A 112 -9.87 -14.39 1.54
CA ASP A 112 -10.75 -13.67 0.63
C ASP A 112 -10.03 -13.16 -0.62
N TYR A 113 -8.79 -12.66 -0.48
CA TYR A 113 -7.96 -12.29 -1.62
C TYR A 113 -7.66 -13.48 -2.54
N ASN A 114 -7.33 -14.65 -1.98
CA ASN A 114 -6.98 -15.84 -2.76
C ASN A 114 -8.17 -16.36 -3.58
N LYS A 115 -9.43 -16.11 -3.15
CA LYS A 115 -10.63 -16.49 -3.92
C LYS A 115 -10.80 -15.67 -5.20
N ILE A 116 -10.25 -14.46 -5.26
CA ILE A 116 -10.35 -13.56 -6.41
C ILE A 116 -9.08 -13.53 -7.28
N ALA A 117 -7.94 -13.90 -6.71
CA ALA A 117 -6.64 -13.90 -7.39
C ALA A 117 -6.31 -15.23 -8.12
N ALA A 118 -7.16 -16.25 -7.97
CA ALA A 118 -7.02 -17.58 -8.58
C ALA A 118 -7.57 -17.66 -10.01
#